data_AF-A0A1Y0N4X9-F1
#
_entry.id   AF-A0A1Y0N4X9-F1
#
_cell.length_a   1.000
_cell.length_b   1.000
_cell.length_c   1.000
_cell.angle_alpha   90.00
_cell.angle_beta   90.00
_cell.angle_gamma   90.00
#
_symmetry.space_group_name_H-M   'P 1'
#
loop_
_entity.id
_entity.type
_entity.pdbx_description
1 polymer ?
#
loop_
_entity_poly.entity_id
_entity_poly.type
_entity_poly.pdbx_seq_one_letter_code
_entity_poly.pdbx_strand_id
1 'polypeptide(L)'
;MYIIPIAWIYVALMMSVAEATNTTGSVLGAIFTFLLYGVLPVALMMYFMGTPGRKRALRAQEMAERQAAIDAHQAAAQATASLQPDAGGQPPADAVPPVAEKP
;
A
#
# COMPACT_ATOMS: atom_id res chain seq x y z
N MET A 1 5.61 -1.56 13.46
CA MET A 1 5.67 -2.05 14.85
C MET A 1 7.04 -1.71 15.41
N TYR A 2 7.14 -0.60 16.15
CA TYR A 2 8.41 -0.05 16.64
C TYR A 2 8.73 -0.48 18.09
N ILE A 3 8.01 -1.48 18.62
CA ILE A 3 8.14 -1.86 20.03
C ILE A 3 9.55 -2.34 20.39
N ILE A 4 10.23 -3.02 19.46
CA ILE A 4 11.59 -3.53 19.67
C ILE A 4 12.62 -2.38 19.74
N PRO A 5 12.72 -1.47 18.74
CA PRO A 5 13.65 -0.36 18.85
C PRO A 5 13.33 0.57 20.03
N ILE A 6 12.05 0.78 20.35
CA ILE A 6 11.65 1.58 21.52
C ILE A 6 12.11 0.93 22.83
N ALA A 7 11.88 -0.38 23.00
CA ALA A 7 12.34 -1.11 24.18
C ALA A 7 13.87 -1.14 24.27
N TRP A 8 14.58 -1.27 23.15
CA TRP A 8 16.05 -1.26 23.12
C TRP A 8 16.62 0.10 23.57
N ILE A 9 16.06 1.21 23.07
CA ILE A 9 16.48 2.55 23.49
C ILE A 9 16.31 2.72 25.00
N TYR A 10 15.22 2.21 25.59
CA TYR A 10 15.03 2.24 27.03
C TYR A 10 16.13 1.49 27.78
N VAL A 11 16.46 0.27 27.36
CA VAL A 11 17.53 -0.55 27.99
C VAL A 11 18.89 0.15 27.86
N ALA A 12 19.24 0.62 26.66
CA ALA A 12 20.50 1.32 26.42
C ALA A 12 20.60 2.64 27.22
N LEU A 13 19.48 3.36 27.34
CA LEU A 13 19.39 4.57 28.15
C LEU A 13 19.58 4.27 29.64
N MET A 14 18.93 3.23 30.17
CA MET A 14 19.13 2.79 31.56
C MET A 14 20.58 2.35 31.83
N MET A 15 21.22 1.64 30.89
CA MET A 15 22.65 1.30 30.95
C MET A 15 23.55 2.54 30.99
N SER A 16 23.28 3.51 30.11
CA SER A 16 24.03 4.78 30.07
C SER A 16 23.86 5.59 31.37
N VAL A 17 22.65 5.65 31.93
CA VAL A 17 22.39 6.32 33.22
C VAL A 17 23.13 5.62 34.36
N ALA A 18 23.19 4.28 34.37
CA ALA A 18 23.96 3.53 35.35
C ALA A 18 25.46 3.86 35.25
N GLU A 19 25.98 4.01 34.04
CA GLU A 19 27.38 4.38 33.81
C GLU A 19 27.68 5.85 34.17
N ALA A 20 26.73 6.76 33.97
CA ALA A 20 26.88 8.17 34.35
C ALA A 20 26.83 8.39 35.87
N THR A 21 26.16 7.50 36.61
CA THR A 21 25.95 7.63 38.07
C THR A 21 26.89 6.76 38.91
N ASN A 22 27.70 5.90 38.27
CA ASN A 22 28.69 5.06 38.92
C ASN A 22 29.93 5.87 39.31
N THR A 23 30.51 5.60 40.49
CA THR A 23 31.72 6.27 41.01
C THR A 23 32.95 6.09 40.13
N THR A 24 33.02 5.01 39.35
CA THR A 24 34.10 4.73 38.40
C THR A 24 33.72 5.15 36.97
N GLY A 25 32.46 5.52 36.74
CA GLY A 25 31.95 5.90 35.45
C GLY A 25 32.15 7.38 35.13
N SER A 26 31.78 7.78 33.92
CA SER A 26 31.81 9.18 33.51
C SER A 26 30.64 9.50 32.60
N VAL A 27 30.19 10.76 32.64
CA VAL A 27 29.14 11.26 31.74
C VAL A 27 29.58 11.14 30.28
N LEU A 28 30.88 11.38 30.00
CA LEU A 28 31.42 11.22 28.65
C LEU A 28 31.34 9.76 28.19
N GLY A 29 31.74 8.81 29.04
CA GLY A 29 31.62 7.37 28.77
C GLY A 29 30.17 6.97 28.53
N ALA A 30 29.25 7.42 29.38
CA ALA A 30 27.82 7.18 29.24
C ALA A 30 27.25 7.69 27.90
N ILE A 31 27.70 8.85 27.41
CA ILE A 31 27.31 9.36 26.09
C ILE A 31 27.83 8.43 24.98
N PHE A 32 29.10 8.03 25.03
CA PHE A 32 29.65 7.11 24.03
C PHE A 32 28.95 5.74 24.07
N THR A 33 28.65 5.21 25.24
CA THR A 33 27.86 3.98 25.39
C THR A 33 26.48 4.13 24.77
N PHE A 34 25.75 5.21 25.05
CA PHE A 34 24.44 5.42 24.46
C PHE A 34 24.49 5.57 22.93
N LEU A 35 25.49 6.29 22.39
CA LEU A 35 25.63 6.46 20.95
C LEU A 35 26.04 5.16 20.25
N LEU A 36 27.08 4.49 20.75
CA LEU A 36 27.64 3.30 20.11
C LEU A 36 26.81 2.03 20.34
N TYR A 37 26.15 1.88 21.49
CA TYR A 37 25.35 0.71 21.83
C TYR A 37 23.83 0.95 21.77
N GLY A 38 23.37 2.19 21.90
CA GLY A 38 21.96 2.55 21.75
C GLY A 38 21.62 2.98 20.33
N VAL A 39 22.21 4.08 19.87
CA VAL A 39 21.86 4.71 18.59
C VAL A 39 22.32 3.88 17.39
N LEU A 40 23.56 3.39 17.39
CA LEU A 40 24.11 2.62 16.26
C LEU A 40 23.31 1.33 15.97
N PRO A 41 22.97 0.46 16.94
CA PRO A 41 22.17 -0.74 16.66
C PRO A 41 20.75 -0.42 16.22
N VAL A 42 20.13 0.63 16.78
CA VAL A 42 18.79 1.06 16.38
C VAL A 42 18.79 1.63 14.96
N ALA A 43 19.83 2.39 14.58
CA ALA A 43 20.01 2.86 13.22
C ALA A 43 20.13 1.70 12.23
N LEU A 44 20.89 0.66 12.57
CA LEU A 44 20.98 -0.57 11.78
C LEU A 44 19.62 -1.27 11.66
N MET A 45 18.90 -1.44 12.78
CA MET A 45 17.59 -2.09 12.79
C MET A 45 16.58 -1.33 11.92
N MET A 46 16.57 0.00 12.01
CA MET A 46 15.75 0.88 11.17
C MET A 46 16.16 0.83 9.70
N TYR A 47 17.46 0.73 9.41
CA TYR A 47 17.97 0.54 8.06
C TYR A 47 17.46 -0.77 7.43
N PHE A 48 17.50 -1.88 8.17
CA PHE A 48 16.95 -3.16 7.70
C PHE A 48 15.43 -3.12 7.54
N MET A 49 14.71 -2.53 8.48
CA MET A 49 13.24 -2.43 8.45
C MET A 49 12.71 -1.43 7.41
N GLY A 50 13.51 -0.45 6.97
CA GLY A 50 13.12 0.52 5.94
C GLY A 50 13.03 -0.06 4.53
N THR A 51 13.79 -1.12 4.25
CA THR A 51 13.87 -1.76 2.93
C THR A 51 12.57 -2.44 2.47
N PRO A 52 11.88 -3.27 3.29
CA PRO A 52 10.55 -3.78 2.93
C PRO A 52 9.49 -2.68 2.92
N GLY A 53 9.67 -1.59 3.67
CA GLY A 53 8.77 -0.43 3.69
C GLY A 53 8.65 0.25 2.33
N ARG A 54 9.78 0.54 1.67
CA ARG A 54 9.81 1.07 0.30
C ARG A 54 9.08 0.14 -0.69
N LYS A 55 9.30 -1.17 -0.61
CA LYS A 55 8.63 -2.16 -1.48
C LYS A 55 7.13 -2.29 -1.19
N ARG A 56 6.66 -1.97 0.03
CA ARG A 56 5.23 -1.93 0.36
C ARG A 56 4.57 -0.66 -0.17
N ALA A 57 5.27 0.48 -0.11
CA ALA A 57 4.79 1.73 -0.69
C ALA A 57 4.59 1.62 -2.21
N LEU A 58 5.56 1.00 -2.92
CA LEU A 58 5.44 0.75 -4.35
C LEU A 58 4.29 -0.22 -4.69
N ARG A 59 4.16 -1.33 -3.96
CA ARG A 59 3.02 -2.26 -4.14
C ARG A 59 1.67 -1.64 -3.85
N ALA A 60 1.59 -0.69 -2.90
CA ALA A 60 0.35 0.03 -2.63
C ALA A 60 -0.05 0.92 -3.82
N GLN A 61 0.93 1.54 -4.50
CA GLN A 61 0.68 2.30 -5.73
C GLN A 61 0.24 1.38 -6.88
N GLU A 62 0.94 0.26 -7.10
CA GLU A 62 0.58 -0.71 -8.14
C GLU A 62 -0.83 -1.30 -7.92
N MET A 63 -1.23 -1.56 -6.66
CA MET A 63 -2.58 -2.02 -6.35
C MET A 63 -3.64 -0.93 -6.61
N ALA A 64 -3.34 0.34 -6.33
CA ALA A 64 -4.24 1.46 -6.63
C ALA A 64 -4.42 1.66 -8.14
N GLU A 65 -3.34 1.56 -8.92
CA GLU A 65 -3.40 1.64 -10.39
C GLU A 65 -4.19 0.46 -10.99
N ARG A 66 -3.98 -0.76 -10.48
CA ARG A 66 -4.76 -1.93 -10.90
C ARG A 66 -6.24 -1.77 -10.59
N GLN A 67 -6.58 -1.26 -9.41
CA GLN A 67 -7.98 -1.00 -9.05
C GLN A 67 -8.61 0.03 -9.99
N ALA A 68 -7.91 1.14 -10.26
CA ALA A 68 -8.39 2.17 -11.18
C ALA A 68 -8.60 1.63 -12.61
N ALA A 69 -7.72 0.73 -13.07
CA ALA A 69 -7.85 0.08 -14.38
C ALA A 69 -9.06 -0.87 -14.43
N ILE A 70 -9.33 -1.62 -13.36
CA ILE A 70 -10.51 -2.50 -13.25
C ILE A 70 -11.79 -1.65 -13.26
N ASP A 71 -11.83 -0.58 -12.47
CA ASP A 71 -12.99 0.31 -12.37
C ASP A 71 -13.28 1.00 -13.72
N ALA A 72 -12.23 1.44 -14.43
CA ALA A 72 -12.35 2.01 -15.78
C ALA A 72 -12.89 0.99 -16.79
N HIS A 73 -12.45 -0.28 -16.71
CA HIS A 73 -12.92 -1.34 -17.60
C HIS A 73 -14.38 -1.69 -17.32
N GLN A 74 -14.80 -1.70 -16.06
CA GLN A 74 -16.19 -1.89 -15.67
C GLN A 74 -17.07 -0.72 -16.13
N ALA A 75 -16.61 0.52 -15.99
CA ALA A 75 -17.33 1.69 -16.50
C ALA A 75 -17.48 1.65 -18.03
N ALA A 76 -16.44 1.25 -18.76
CA ALA A 76 -16.49 1.07 -20.21
C ALA A 76 -17.46 -0.06 -20.62
N ALA A 77 -17.47 -1.18 -19.88
CA ALA A 77 -18.41 -2.28 -20.12
C ALA A 77 -19.87 -1.85 -19.86
N GLN A 78 -20.13 -1.08 -18.80
CA GLN A 78 -21.45 -0.52 -18.50
C GLN A 78 -21.91 0.50 -19.55
N ALA A 79 -21.00 1.36 -20.03
CA ALA A 79 -21.29 2.27 -21.12
C ALA A 79 -21.62 1.51 -22.42
N THR A 80 -20.88 0.44 -22.73
CA THR A 80 -21.14 -0.41 -23.90
C THR A 80 -22.49 -1.12 -23.80
N ALA A 81 -22.84 -1.63 -22.61
CA ALA A 81 -24.16 -2.23 -22.35
C ALA A 81 -25.31 -1.20 -22.49
N SER A 82 -25.07 0.05 -22.11
CA SER A 82 -26.04 1.14 -22.24
C SER A 82 -26.23 1.62 -23.68
N LEU A 83 -25.22 1.42 -24.54
CA LEU A 83 -25.24 1.75 -25.97
C LEU A 83 -25.66 0.58 -26.85
N GLN A 84 -25.89 -0.60 -26.29
CA GLN A 84 -26.38 -1.76 -27.04
C GLN A 84 -27.83 -1.47 -27.49
N PRO A 85 -28.14 -1.46 -28.79
CA PRO A 85 -29.50 -1.34 -29.26
C PRO A 85 -30.34 -2.49 -28.67
N ASP A 86 -31.57 -2.20 -28.28
CA ASP A 86 -32.49 -3.21 -27.75
C ASP A 86 -32.69 -4.33 -28.79
N ALA A 87 -31.99 -5.46 -28.58
CA ALA A 87 -32.12 -6.67 -29.37
C ALA A 87 -33.24 -7.58 -28.81
N GLY A 88 -33.99 -7.10 -27.81
CA GLY A 88 -35.10 -7.79 -27.18
C GLY A 88 -36.33 -7.82 -28.08
N GLY A 89 -36.42 -8.85 -28.92
CA GLY A 89 -37.68 -9.41 -29.41
C GLY A 89 -38.70 -8.42 -29.96
N GLN A 90 -38.41 -7.84 -31.13
CA GLN A 90 -39.44 -7.15 -31.91
C GLN A 90 -40.58 -8.16 -32.19
N PRO A 91 -41.85 -7.85 -31.85
CA PRO A 91 -42.96 -8.74 -32.18
C PRO A 91 -43.00 -8.98 -33.69
N PRO A 92 -43.38 -10.18 -34.15
CA PRO A 92 -43.39 -10.52 -35.57
C PRO A 92 -44.19 -9.47 -36.33
N ALA A 93 -43.54 -8.82 -37.30
CA ALA A 93 -44.18 -7.82 -38.13
C ALA A 93 -45.25 -8.47 -39.01
N ASP A 94 -46.37 -7.77 -39.17
CA ASP A 94 -47.51 -8.27 -39.93
C ASP A 94 -47.14 -8.44 -41.42
N ALA A 95 -47.57 -9.55 -42.02
CA ALA A 95 -47.15 -9.93 -43.36
C ALA A 95 -47.86 -9.08 -44.42
N VAL A 96 -47.10 -8.28 -45.17
CA VAL A 96 -47.65 -7.47 -46.27
C VAL A 96 -47.80 -8.34 -47.53
N PRO A 97 -49.01 -8.47 -48.11
CA PRO A 97 -49.22 -9.29 -49.31
C PRO A 97 -48.59 -8.63 -50.55
N PRO A 98 -48.07 -9.43 -51.49
CA PRO A 98 -47.47 -8.90 -52.72
C PRO A 98 -48.54 -8.27 -53.62
N VAL A 99 -48.24 -7.08 -54.15
CA VAL A 99 -49.07 -6.39 -55.14
C VAL A 99 -49.03 -7.17 -56.45
N ALA A 100 -50.19 -7.66 -56.89
CA ALA A 100 -50.35 -8.23 -58.22
C ALA A 100 -50.49 -7.11 -59.25
N GLU A 101 -49.46 -6.91 -60.08
CA GLU A 101 -49.62 -6.14 -61.33
C GLU A 101 -50.48 -6.95 -62.31
N LYS A 102 -51.53 -6.31 -62.82
CA LYS A 102 -52.50 -6.87 -63.78
C LYS A 102 -51.90 -6.88 -65.21
N PRO A 103 -52.33 -7.81 -66.07
CA PRO A 103 -51.69 -8.11 -67.36
C PRO A 103 -51.83 -7.01 -68.41
#